data_AF-A0A9N9YYA0-F1
#
_entry.id   AF-A0A9N9YYA0-F1
#
_cell.length_a   1.000
_cell.length_b   1.000
_cell.length_c   1.000
_cell.angle_alpha   90.00
_cell.angle_beta   90.00
_cell.angle_gamma   90.00
#
_symmetry.space_group_name_H-M   'P 1'
#
loop_
_entity.id
_entity.type
_entity.pdbx_description
1 polymer ?
#
loop_
_entity_poly.entity_id
_entity_poly.type
_entity_poly.pdbx_seq_one_letter_code
_entity_poly.pdbx_strand_id
1 'polypeptide(L)'
;MLEVIGQLFRTDLAIYGNIGLHLVAVLPSSRCPVVQDIDQSLGPGVDTEFCIYREECVEPASSYVVKNLESDSRTVISSNTLSDIEVHEFKRVAEALGRDGFWYHFEGRVPDVTLPCMRYLREAWPGAKISVEIENFPSEGLQELVPEVDAAFYSKTWALPSSVGAGDAFITGMLYSYIAHPKHWSLQKRLQFSNRLAGYKVVQEGFSGLGHLIRRAY
;
A
#
# COMPACT_ATOMS: atom_id res chain seq x y z
N MET A 1 3.62 0.02 -3.66
CA MET A 1 3.17 -1.21 -2.95
C MET A 1 2.36 -2.21 -3.80
N LEU A 2 1.20 -1.82 -4.36
CA LEU A 2 0.22 -2.76 -4.93
C LEU A 2 0.69 -3.57 -6.15
N GLU A 3 1.47 -2.94 -7.05
CA GLU A 3 2.05 -3.62 -8.22
C GLU A 3 2.84 -4.88 -7.80
N VAL A 4 3.67 -4.76 -6.75
CA VAL A 4 4.52 -5.87 -6.28
C VAL A 4 3.68 -6.97 -5.61
N ILE A 5 2.67 -6.61 -4.82
CA ILE A 5 1.74 -7.58 -4.22
C ILE A 5 1.00 -8.34 -5.34
N GLY A 6 0.56 -7.63 -6.38
CA GLY A 6 -0.08 -8.22 -7.56
C GLY A 6 0.83 -9.19 -8.29
N GLN A 7 2.11 -8.85 -8.47
CA GLN A 7 3.12 -9.76 -9.04
C GLN A 7 3.29 -11.03 -8.19
N LEU A 8 3.33 -10.90 -6.86
CA LEU A 8 3.49 -12.02 -5.93
C LEU A 8 2.29 -12.96 -5.96
N PHE A 9 1.05 -12.44 -5.88
CA PHE A 9 -0.16 -13.27 -5.89
C PHE A 9 -0.46 -13.88 -7.26
N ARG A 10 -0.26 -13.15 -8.37
CA ARG A 10 -0.46 -13.70 -9.73
C ARG A 10 0.34 -14.98 -9.97
N THR A 11 1.54 -15.02 -9.41
CA THR A 11 2.44 -16.16 -9.58
C THR A 11 2.06 -17.35 -8.68
N ASP A 12 1.16 -17.17 -7.70
CA ASP A 12 0.58 -18.24 -6.84
C ASP A 12 -0.94 -18.41 -6.96
N LEU A 13 -1.56 -17.89 -8.03
CA LEU A 13 -3.01 -18.05 -8.27
C LEU A 13 -3.46 -19.52 -8.24
N ALA A 14 -2.59 -20.44 -8.66
CA ALA A 14 -2.84 -21.88 -8.63
C ALA A 14 -2.98 -22.46 -7.21
N ILE A 15 -2.49 -21.76 -6.17
CA ILE A 15 -2.41 -22.25 -4.79
C ILE A 15 -3.45 -21.57 -3.88
N TYR A 16 -3.71 -20.27 -4.08
CA TYR A 16 -4.54 -19.48 -3.14
C TYR A 16 -5.89 -19.02 -3.70
N GLY A 17 -6.23 -19.41 -4.94
CA GLY A 17 -7.42 -18.90 -5.62
C GLY A 17 -7.26 -17.42 -6.04
N ASN A 18 -8.35 -16.81 -6.51
CA ASN A 18 -8.33 -15.42 -6.95
C ASN A 18 -8.43 -14.48 -5.74
N ILE A 19 -7.31 -13.93 -5.28
CA ILE A 19 -7.29 -12.87 -4.26
C ILE A 19 -7.57 -11.55 -4.97
N GLY A 20 -8.69 -10.91 -4.67
CA GLY A 20 -8.99 -9.55 -5.13
C GLY A 20 -8.11 -8.54 -4.40
N LEU A 21 -7.37 -7.72 -5.15
CA LEU A 21 -6.61 -6.60 -4.61
C LEU A 21 -7.27 -5.29 -5.04
N HIS A 22 -7.85 -4.56 -4.09
CA HIS A 22 -8.53 -3.30 -4.39
C HIS A 22 -7.68 -2.13 -3.90
N LEU A 23 -7.47 -1.13 -4.77
CA LEU A 23 -6.98 0.18 -4.39
C LEU A 23 -8.16 1.05 -3.99
N VAL A 24 -8.07 1.69 -2.83
CA VAL A 24 -9.01 2.73 -2.40
C VAL A 24 -8.20 4.01 -2.20
N ALA A 25 -8.27 4.89 -3.19
CA ALA A 25 -7.57 6.17 -3.18
C ALA A 25 -8.47 7.28 -3.72
N VAL A 26 -8.15 8.52 -3.37
CA VAL A 26 -8.77 9.69 -4.00
C VAL A 26 -8.06 9.97 -5.31
N LEU A 27 -8.83 10.05 -6.39
CA LEU A 27 -8.38 10.35 -7.74
C LEU A 27 -9.07 11.63 -8.26
N PRO A 28 -8.46 12.36 -9.21
CA PRO A 28 -9.17 13.41 -9.95
C PRO A 28 -10.34 12.79 -10.73
N SER A 29 -11.12 13.58 -11.45
CA SER A 29 -12.24 13.11 -12.27
C SER A 29 -11.93 11.81 -13.00
N SER A 30 -12.90 10.89 -13.00
CA SER A 30 -12.81 9.60 -13.69
C SER A 30 -12.56 9.74 -15.21
N ARG A 31 -12.75 10.94 -15.76
CA ARG A 31 -12.48 11.30 -17.16
C ARG A 31 -11.06 11.83 -17.39
N CYS A 32 -10.27 12.06 -16.33
CA CYS A 32 -8.91 12.55 -16.46
C CYS A 32 -8.02 11.45 -17.07
N PRO A 33 -7.24 11.74 -18.14
CA PRO A 33 -6.38 10.74 -18.77
C PRO A 33 -5.40 10.06 -17.80
N VAL A 34 -4.96 10.79 -16.77
CA VAL A 34 -4.03 10.26 -15.76
C VAL A 34 -4.64 9.12 -14.95
N VAL A 35 -5.97 9.07 -14.78
CA VAL A 35 -6.63 7.93 -14.13
C VAL A 35 -6.42 6.65 -14.94
N GLN A 36 -6.50 6.75 -16.27
CA GLN A 36 -6.25 5.61 -17.15
C GLN A 36 -4.78 5.19 -17.12
N ASP A 37 -3.85 6.15 -17.06
CA ASP A 37 -2.42 5.85 -16.91
C ASP A 37 -2.12 5.14 -15.59
N ILE A 38 -2.75 5.58 -14.48
CA ILE A 38 -2.63 4.94 -13.16
C ILE A 38 -3.12 3.49 -13.25
N ASP A 39 -4.33 3.27 -13.77
CA ASP A 39 -4.93 1.94 -13.89
C ASP A 39 -4.03 0.98 -14.71
N GLN A 40 -3.54 1.44 -15.86
CA GLN A 40 -2.62 0.67 -16.69
C GLN A 40 -1.29 0.36 -15.98
N SER A 41 -0.77 1.30 -15.19
CA SER A 41 0.52 1.14 -14.50
C SER A 41 0.47 0.11 -13.36
N LEU A 42 -0.68 -0.04 -12.68
CA LEU A 42 -0.87 -1.03 -11.61
C LEU A 42 -0.89 -2.47 -12.16
N GLY A 43 -1.29 -2.62 -13.42
CA GLY A 43 -1.32 -3.88 -14.15
C GLY A 43 -2.47 -4.82 -13.73
N PRO A 44 -2.64 -5.94 -14.45
CA PRO A 44 -3.86 -6.74 -14.32
C PRO A 44 -3.99 -7.44 -12.95
N GLY A 45 -5.02 -7.15 -12.17
CA GLY A 45 -5.26 -7.77 -10.87
C GLY A 45 -5.11 -6.84 -9.67
N VAL A 46 -4.92 -5.53 -9.92
CA VAL A 46 -5.29 -4.47 -8.99
C VAL A 46 -6.57 -3.85 -9.53
N ASP A 47 -7.61 -3.79 -8.71
CA ASP A 47 -8.90 -3.22 -9.04
C ASP A 47 -9.01 -1.81 -8.46
N THR A 48 -9.45 -0.87 -9.29
CA THR A 48 -9.60 0.55 -8.97
C THR A 48 -11.06 0.99 -8.89
N GLU A 49 -12.03 0.06 -9.00
CA GLU A 49 -13.49 0.34 -8.96
C GLU A 49 -13.92 1.11 -7.71
N PHE A 50 -13.25 0.89 -6.59
CA PHE A 50 -13.56 1.51 -5.30
C PHE A 50 -12.81 2.82 -5.03
N CYS A 51 -12.04 3.34 -6.00
CA CYS A 51 -11.44 4.66 -5.90
C CYS A 51 -12.53 5.76 -5.83
N ILE A 52 -12.19 6.85 -5.15
CA ILE A 52 -13.10 7.97 -4.91
C ILE A 52 -12.69 9.11 -5.84
N TYR A 53 -13.60 9.50 -6.74
CA TYR A 53 -13.32 10.50 -7.76
C TYR A 53 -13.79 11.89 -7.32
N ARG A 54 -12.89 12.87 -7.35
CA ARG A 54 -13.21 14.30 -7.22
C ARG A 54 -13.49 14.85 -8.62
N GLU A 55 -14.75 14.75 -9.06
CA GLU A 55 -15.14 15.03 -10.45
C GLU A 55 -14.91 16.48 -10.89
N GLU A 56 -14.84 17.40 -9.93
CA GLU A 56 -14.51 18.81 -10.12
C GLU A 56 -13.00 19.07 -10.32
N CYS A 57 -12.14 18.09 -10.01
CA CYS A 57 -10.70 18.22 -10.12
C CYS A 57 -10.18 17.50 -11.38
N VAL A 58 -9.46 18.22 -12.24
CA VAL A 58 -8.79 17.63 -13.42
C VAL A 58 -7.28 17.47 -13.22
N GLU A 59 -6.69 18.20 -12.27
CA GLU A 59 -5.28 18.09 -11.94
C GLU A 59 -5.04 16.91 -11.02
N PRO A 60 -4.14 15.97 -11.38
CA PRO A 60 -3.79 14.86 -10.51
C PRO A 60 -2.87 15.33 -9.37
N ALA A 61 -2.88 14.58 -8.27
CA ALA A 61 -1.77 14.60 -7.34
C ALA A 61 -0.47 14.22 -8.07
N SER A 62 0.60 14.97 -7.86
CA SER A 62 1.87 14.75 -8.55
C SER A 62 3.07 14.87 -7.61
N SER A 63 4.08 14.05 -7.89
CA SER A 63 5.36 14.09 -7.19
C SER A 63 6.50 14.08 -8.21
N TYR A 64 7.42 15.02 -8.06
CA TYR A 64 8.65 15.10 -8.85
C TYR A 64 9.80 14.57 -8.02
N VAL A 65 10.48 13.53 -8.53
CA VAL A 65 11.65 12.94 -7.88
C VAL A 65 12.90 13.39 -8.63
N VAL A 66 13.66 14.30 -8.02
CA VAL A 66 14.94 14.79 -8.56
C VAL A 66 16.06 13.96 -7.95
N LYS A 67 16.76 13.19 -8.78
CA LYS A 67 17.88 12.34 -8.36
C LYS A 67 19.21 13.01 -8.72
N ASN A 68 20.10 13.14 -7.74
CA ASN A 68 21.48 13.54 -7.97
C ASN A 68 22.29 12.29 -8.34
N LEU A 69 22.88 12.24 -9.53
CA LEU A 69 23.61 11.04 -10.00
C LEU A 69 24.99 10.87 -9.35
N GLU A 70 25.56 11.91 -8.77
CA GLU A 70 26.90 11.88 -8.16
C GLU A 70 26.84 11.42 -6.70
N SER A 71 25.93 12.01 -5.92
CA SER A 71 25.72 11.62 -4.52
C SER A 71 24.68 10.51 -4.35
N ASP A 72 23.99 10.15 -5.44
CA ASP A 72 22.86 9.23 -5.52
C ASP A 72 21.63 9.72 -4.68
N SER A 73 21.75 10.84 -3.95
CA SER A 73 20.68 11.46 -3.16
C SER A 73 19.46 11.86 -3.99
N ARG A 74 18.32 12.02 -3.33
CA ARG A 74 17.04 12.36 -3.98
C ARG A 74 16.30 13.46 -3.23
N THR A 75 15.60 14.29 -3.98
CA THR A 75 14.64 15.28 -3.48
C THR A 75 13.28 14.97 -4.07
N VAL A 76 12.26 14.87 -3.22
CA VAL A 76 10.87 14.64 -3.64
C VAL A 76 10.09 15.92 -3.42
N ILE A 77 9.46 16.45 -4.47
CA ILE A 77 8.59 17.62 -4.42
C ILE A 77 7.18 17.15 -4.77
N SER A 78 6.27 17.19 -3.80
CA SER A 78 4.90 16.71 -3.96
C SER A 78 3.91 17.88 -3.96
N SER A 79 2.93 17.83 -4.85
CA SER A 79 1.78 18.74 -4.91
C SER A 79 0.51 17.91 -5.00
N ASN A 80 -0.39 18.10 -4.04
CA ASN A 80 -1.69 17.45 -4.03
C ASN A 80 -2.75 18.48 -3.60
N THR A 81 -3.73 18.70 -4.47
CA THR A 81 -4.87 19.60 -4.25
C THR A 81 -6.17 18.85 -4.01
N LEU A 82 -6.17 17.52 -4.15
CA LEU A 82 -7.32 16.67 -3.88
C LEU A 82 -7.54 16.60 -2.36
N SER A 83 -8.79 16.78 -1.95
CA SER A 83 -9.18 16.51 -0.56
C SER A 83 -8.98 15.03 -0.24
N ASP A 84 -8.45 14.76 0.95
CA ASP A 84 -8.31 13.38 1.45
C ASP A 84 -9.67 12.67 1.52
N ILE A 85 -9.64 11.34 1.68
CA ILE A 85 -10.84 10.53 1.87
C ILE A 85 -11.62 10.96 3.11
N GLU A 86 -12.94 10.95 3.06
CA GLU A 86 -13.76 11.15 4.25
C GLU A 86 -14.26 9.81 4.82
N VAL A 87 -14.52 9.80 6.14
CA VAL A 87 -14.97 8.59 6.87
C VAL A 87 -16.21 7.96 6.23
N HIS A 88 -17.17 8.78 5.81
CA HIS A 88 -18.42 8.30 5.25
C HIS A 88 -18.24 7.67 3.85
N GLU A 89 -17.23 8.10 3.10
CA GLU A 89 -16.88 7.54 1.79
C GLU A 89 -16.21 6.18 1.95
N PHE A 90 -15.26 6.08 2.90
CA PHE A 90 -14.65 4.81 3.26
C PHE A 90 -15.70 3.78 3.69
N LYS A 91 -16.66 4.18 4.54
CA LYS A 91 -17.74 3.27 4.98
C LYS A 91 -18.53 2.70 3.81
N ARG A 92 -18.88 3.50 2.79
CA ARG A 92 -19.58 2.98 1.59
C ARG A 92 -18.75 1.94 0.85
N VAL A 93 -17.46 2.20 0.66
CA VAL A 93 -16.53 1.26 0.00
C VAL A 93 -16.43 -0.04 0.81
N ALA A 94 -16.24 0.10 2.11
CA ALA A 94 -16.14 -0.99 3.05
C ALA A 94 -17.40 -1.88 2.99
N GLU A 95 -18.59 -1.28 2.99
CA GLU A 95 -19.88 -1.99 2.88
C GLU A 95 -20.04 -2.70 1.54
N ALA A 96 -19.58 -2.09 0.44
CA ALA A 96 -19.62 -2.69 -0.88
C ALA A 96 -18.68 -3.90 -1.00
N LEU A 97 -17.49 -3.84 -0.39
CA LEU A 97 -16.56 -4.98 -0.27
C LEU A 97 -17.12 -6.08 0.65
N GLY A 98 -17.96 -5.69 1.62
CA GLY A 98 -18.67 -6.61 2.49
C GLY A 98 -17.74 -7.60 3.22
N ARG A 99 -18.13 -8.88 3.23
CA ARG A 99 -17.38 -9.94 3.92
C ARG A 99 -16.20 -10.48 3.11
N ASP A 100 -16.06 -10.07 1.86
CA ASP A 100 -14.95 -10.50 1.00
C ASP A 100 -13.66 -9.74 1.36
N GLY A 101 -13.78 -8.56 1.97
CA GLY A 101 -12.67 -7.84 2.57
C GLY A 101 -12.14 -8.52 3.84
N PHE A 102 -11.02 -9.22 3.71
CA PHE A 102 -10.40 -9.93 4.84
C PHE A 102 -9.15 -9.25 5.42
N TRP A 103 -8.52 -8.34 4.66
CA TRP A 103 -7.35 -7.55 5.10
C TRP A 103 -7.40 -6.13 4.54
N TYR A 104 -7.33 -5.13 5.42
CA TYR A 104 -7.30 -3.70 5.09
C TYR A 104 -5.95 -3.10 5.50
N HIS A 105 -5.25 -2.48 4.56
CA HIS A 105 -4.02 -1.75 4.83
C HIS A 105 -4.24 -0.25 4.68
N PHE A 106 -3.81 0.54 5.67
CA PHE A 106 -3.95 1.99 5.68
C PHE A 106 -2.58 2.68 5.64
N GLU A 107 -2.51 3.77 4.90
CA GLU A 107 -1.48 4.78 5.09
C GLU A 107 -1.91 5.69 6.27
N GLY A 108 -1.10 5.75 7.33
CA GLY A 108 -1.39 6.55 8.52
C GLY A 108 -1.10 8.04 8.31
N ARG A 109 -1.81 8.69 7.37
CA ARG A 109 -1.59 10.10 7.00
C ARG A 109 -2.47 11.09 7.77
N VAL A 110 -3.75 10.77 7.94
CA VAL A 110 -4.76 11.65 8.56
C VAL A 110 -5.48 10.91 9.71
N PRO A 111 -4.98 11.01 10.96
CA PRO A 111 -5.52 10.24 12.09
C PRO A 111 -7.03 10.43 12.31
N ASP A 112 -7.53 11.66 12.15
CA ASP A 112 -8.95 12.02 12.34
C ASP A 112 -9.90 11.28 11.38
N VAL A 113 -9.38 10.79 10.25
CA VAL A 113 -10.14 9.96 9.30
C VAL A 113 -9.82 8.48 9.50
N THR A 114 -8.53 8.15 9.56
CA THR A 114 -8.06 6.76 9.61
C THR A 114 -8.57 6.03 10.86
N LEU A 115 -8.59 6.68 12.02
CA LEU A 115 -9.03 6.07 13.27
C LEU A 115 -10.53 5.69 13.26
N PRO A 116 -11.47 6.60 12.90
CA PRO A 116 -12.88 6.22 12.73
C PRO A 116 -13.10 5.10 11.71
N CYS A 117 -12.34 5.07 10.62
CA CYS A 117 -12.41 4.00 9.62
C CYS A 117 -12.01 2.64 10.22
N MET A 118 -10.89 2.57 10.94
CA MET A 118 -10.45 1.34 11.61
C MET A 118 -11.46 0.86 12.66
N ARG A 119 -11.99 1.76 13.48
CA ARG A 119 -13.02 1.43 14.48
C ARG A 119 -14.30 0.90 13.84
N TYR A 120 -14.71 1.49 12.73
CA TYR A 120 -15.84 0.98 11.96
C TYR A 120 -15.58 -0.46 11.47
N LEU A 121 -14.39 -0.76 10.93
CA LEU A 121 -14.03 -2.13 10.54
C LEU A 121 -14.08 -3.10 11.73
N ARG A 122 -13.58 -2.69 12.90
CA ARG A 122 -13.60 -3.51 14.13
C ARG A 122 -15.01 -3.84 14.59
N GLU A 123 -15.94 -2.90 14.43
CA GLU A 123 -17.35 -3.09 14.78
C GLU A 123 -18.08 -3.94 13.73
N ALA A 124 -17.98 -3.58 12.45
CA ALA A 124 -18.71 -4.22 11.36
C ALA A 124 -18.18 -5.63 11.05
N TRP A 125 -16.85 -5.80 11.03
CA TRP A 125 -16.18 -7.06 10.69
C TRP A 125 -15.02 -7.35 11.65
N PRO A 126 -15.32 -7.86 12.87
CA PRO A 126 -14.29 -8.15 13.88
C PRO A 126 -13.19 -9.13 13.43
N GLY A 127 -13.46 -9.94 12.40
CA GLY A 127 -12.50 -10.88 11.82
C GLY A 127 -11.54 -10.27 10.79
N ALA A 128 -11.81 -9.07 10.29
CA ALA A 128 -10.96 -8.41 9.30
C ALA A 128 -9.60 -8.04 9.89
N LYS A 129 -8.54 -8.30 9.14
CA LYS A 129 -7.18 -7.88 9.52
C LYS A 129 -6.94 -6.43 9.14
N ILE A 130 -6.29 -5.68 10.01
CA ILE A 130 -5.95 -4.27 9.78
C ILE A 130 -4.44 -4.10 9.94
N SER A 131 -3.81 -3.46 8.97
CA SER A 131 -2.43 -2.99 9.09
C SER A 131 -2.32 -1.51 8.77
N VAL A 132 -1.31 -0.84 9.33
CA VAL A 132 -1.05 0.59 9.08
C VAL A 132 0.43 0.88 8.93
N GLU A 133 0.77 1.78 8.03
CA GLU A 133 2.09 2.41 7.96
C GLU A 133 2.10 3.76 8.70
N ILE A 134 3.14 3.98 9.52
CA ILE A 134 3.36 5.19 10.31
C ILE A 134 4.75 5.75 9.94
N GLU A 135 4.78 6.80 9.10
CA GLU A 135 6.05 7.37 8.59
C GLU A 135 6.65 8.45 9.51
N ASN A 136 5.83 9.36 10.04
CA ASN A 136 6.32 10.52 10.79
C ASN A 136 6.03 10.36 12.28
N PHE A 137 6.98 9.82 13.04
CA PHE A 137 6.85 9.67 14.48
C PHE A 137 7.77 10.64 15.26
N PRO A 138 7.27 11.34 16.30
CA PRO A 138 5.86 11.41 16.72
C PRO A 138 5.11 12.45 15.87
N SER A 139 3.95 12.05 15.33
CA SER A 139 2.91 12.97 14.89
C SER A 139 1.70 12.78 15.80
N GLU A 140 1.08 13.89 16.17
CA GLU A 140 -0.09 13.92 17.05
C GLU A 140 -1.21 13.05 16.45
N GLY A 141 -1.84 12.20 17.27
CA GLY A 141 -2.93 11.31 16.87
C GLY A 141 -2.53 9.98 16.24
N LEU A 142 -1.35 9.82 15.61
CA LEU A 142 -0.99 8.53 14.98
C LEU A 142 -0.75 7.40 15.99
N GLN A 143 -0.41 7.71 17.24
CA GLN A 143 -0.28 6.68 18.28
C GLN A 143 -1.63 6.00 18.59
N GLU A 144 -2.75 6.69 18.36
CA GLU A 144 -4.09 6.18 18.61
C GLU A 144 -4.53 5.11 17.61
N LEU A 145 -3.84 5.00 16.47
CA LEU A 145 -4.08 3.95 15.48
C LEU A 145 -3.57 2.58 15.97
N VAL A 146 -2.50 2.57 16.76
CA VAL A 146 -1.77 1.35 17.14
C VAL A 146 -2.63 0.31 17.86
N PRO A 147 -3.51 0.68 18.81
CA PRO A 147 -4.39 -0.29 19.47
C PRO A 147 -5.42 -0.95 18.54
N GLU A 148 -5.72 -0.34 17.40
CA GLU A 148 -6.78 -0.80 16.50
C GLU A 148 -6.26 -1.78 15.42
N VAL A 149 -4.94 -1.97 15.27
CA VAL A 149 -4.35 -2.74 14.16
C VAL A 149 -3.78 -4.08 14.59
N ASP A 150 -3.78 -5.05 13.67
CA ASP A 150 -3.09 -6.33 13.82
C ASP A 150 -1.58 -6.21 13.52
N ALA A 151 -1.19 -5.23 12.69
CA ALA A 151 0.21 -4.94 12.37
C ALA A 151 0.45 -3.45 12.11
N ALA A 152 1.41 -2.86 12.84
CA ALA A 152 1.89 -1.51 12.58
C ALA A 152 3.30 -1.56 11.97
N PHE A 153 3.52 -0.83 10.89
CA PHE A 153 4.81 -0.65 10.24
C PHE A 153 5.33 0.74 10.53
N TYR A 154 6.44 0.84 11.24
CA TYR A 154 7.11 2.10 11.49
C TYR A 154 8.26 2.24 10.50
N SER A 155 8.17 3.21 9.61
CA SER A 155 9.28 3.54 8.74
C SER A 155 10.13 4.62 9.41
N LYS A 156 11.45 4.44 9.37
CA LYS A 156 12.41 5.51 9.63
C LYS A 156 13.00 5.82 8.27
N THR A 157 13.00 7.08 7.85
CA THR A 157 13.63 7.50 6.60
C THR A 157 15.15 7.33 6.69
N TRP A 158 15.64 6.09 6.60
CA TRP A 158 17.06 5.81 6.45
C TRP A 158 17.37 5.81 4.95
N ALA A 159 17.72 6.99 4.44
CA ALA A 159 17.97 7.17 3.02
C ALA A 159 19.31 6.55 2.64
N LEU A 160 19.25 5.37 2.00
CA LEU A 160 20.15 5.13 0.87
C LEU A 160 19.52 5.79 -0.37
N PRO A 161 20.30 6.57 -1.12
CA PRO A 161 19.99 7.10 -2.44
C PRO A 161 18.87 6.49 -3.31
N SER A 162 18.94 5.19 -3.62
CA SER A 162 18.05 4.48 -4.56
C SER A 162 16.80 3.84 -3.92
N SER A 163 16.46 4.17 -2.68
CA SER A 163 15.44 3.47 -1.87
C SER A 163 13.98 3.90 -2.05
N VAL A 164 13.61 4.67 -3.10
CA VAL A 164 12.19 5.04 -3.33
C VAL A 164 11.36 3.77 -3.46
N GLY A 165 10.33 3.62 -2.62
CA GLY A 165 9.46 2.45 -2.60
C GLY A 165 10.06 1.20 -1.96
N ALA A 166 11.25 1.27 -1.35
CA ALA A 166 11.81 0.12 -0.63
C ALA A 166 11.03 -0.20 0.67
N GLY A 167 10.49 0.83 1.34
CA GLY A 167 9.56 0.69 2.47
C GLY A 167 8.29 -0.06 2.05
N ASP A 168 7.64 0.40 0.98
CA ASP A 168 6.51 -0.30 0.36
C ASP A 168 6.83 -1.75 0.03
N ALA A 169 8.00 -2.02 -0.55
CA ALA A 169 8.42 -3.36 -0.94
C ALA A 169 8.61 -4.26 0.30
N PHE A 170 9.11 -3.72 1.41
CA PHE A 170 9.16 -4.42 2.69
C PHE A 170 7.76 -4.74 3.22
N ILE A 171 6.88 -3.74 3.30
CA ILE A 171 5.50 -3.90 3.78
C ILE A 171 4.74 -4.90 2.91
N THR A 172 4.88 -4.81 1.59
CA THR A 172 4.38 -5.77 0.59
C THR A 172 4.79 -7.20 0.96
N GLY A 173 6.09 -7.43 1.21
CA GLY A 173 6.60 -8.74 1.58
C GLY A 173 5.99 -9.26 2.88
N MET A 174 5.80 -8.38 3.86
CA MET A 174 5.18 -8.73 5.14
C MET A 174 3.73 -9.14 4.94
N LEU A 175 2.91 -8.32 4.28
CA LEU A 175 1.50 -8.59 4.00
C LEU A 175 1.34 -9.88 3.21
N TYR A 176 2.06 -10.02 2.10
CA TYR A 176 2.06 -11.25 1.30
C TYR A 176 2.37 -12.48 2.18
N SER A 177 3.40 -12.41 3.03
CA SER A 177 3.79 -13.55 3.86
C SER A 177 2.78 -13.90 4.97
N TYR A 178 2.01 -12.93 5.46
CA TYR A 178 0.91 -13.17 6.39
C TYR A 178 -0.30 -13.79 5.70
N ILE A 179 -0.61 -13.35 4.48
CA ILE A 179 -1.77 -13.79 3.71
C ILE A 179 -1.53 -15.16 3.08
N ALA A 180 -0.43 -15.34 2.36
CA ALA A 180 -0.10 -16.57 1.64
C ALA A 180 0.50 -17.65 2.55
N HIS A 181 1.18 -17.26 3.64
CA HIS A 181 1.86 -18.21 4.53
C HIS A 181 1.48 -18.05 6.01
N PRO A 182 0.19 -18.05 6.36
CA PRO A 182 -0.29 -17.73 7.72
C PRO A 182 0.20 -18.71 8.77
N LYS A 183 0.31 -20.01 8.42
CA LYS A 183 0.65 -21.10 9.35
C LYS A 183 2.11 -21.57 9.29
N HIS A 184 2.79 -21.35 8.16
CA HIS A 184 4.05 -22.04 7.86
C HIS A 184 5.30 -21.16 7.97
N TRP A 185 5.14 -19.83 7.92
CA TRP A 185 6.26 -18.92 8.02
C TRP A 185 6.32 -18.30 9.41
N SER A 186 7.45 -18.51 10.10
CA SER A 186 7.75 -17.80 11.34
C SER A 186 7.94 -16.30 11.07
N LEU A 187 7.77 -15.46 12.10
CA LEU A 187 8.03 -14.01 11.98
C LEU A 187 9.44 -13.74 11.43
N GLN A 188 10.45 -14.49 11.87
CA GLN A 188 11.81 -14.38 11.34
C GLN A 188 11.87 -14.62 9.83
N LYS A 189 11.20 -15.67 9.32
CA LYS A 189 11.16 -15.96 7.88
C LYS A 189 10.42 -14.87 7.10
N ARG A 190 9.32 -14.34 7.66
CA ARG A 190 8.57 -13.21 7.08
C ARG A 190 9.45 -11.96 6.95
N LEU A 191 10.19 -11.63 8.01
CA LEU A 191 11.14 -10.50 8.02
C LEU A 191 12.28 -10.71 7.02
N GLN A 192 12.85 -11.91 6.95
CA GLN A 192 13.93 -12.22 6.01
C GLN A 192 13.46 -12.11 4.55
N PHE A 193 12.26 -12.58 4.23
CA PHE A 193 11.68 -12.44 2.89
C PHE A 193 11.48 -10.97 2.54
N SER A 194 10.86 -10.22 3.44
CA SER A 194 10.52 -8.81 3.25
C SER A 194 11.75 -7.93 3.11
N ASN A 195 12.77 -8.14 3.94
CA ASN A 195 14.06 -7.46 3.83
C ASN A 195 14.75 -7.73 2.49
N ARG A 196 14.67 -8.97 2.00
CA ARG A 196 15.29 -9.32 0.71
C ARG A 196 14.53 -8.73 -0.47
N LEU A 197 13.20 -8.71 -0.42
CA LEU A 197 12.36 -8.04 -1.42
C LEU A 197 12.66 -6.53 -1.48
N ALA A 198 12.74 -5.88 -0.34
CA ALA A 198 13.15 -4.48 -0.24
C ALA A 198 14.59 -4.26 -0.75
N GLY A 199 15.51 -5.18 -0.43
CA GLY A 199 16.89 -5.17 -0.94
C GLY A 199 16.96 -5.22 -2.46
N TYR A 200 16.17 -6.09 -3.11
CA TYR A 200 16.07 -6.12 -4.58
C TYR A 200 15.51 -4.80 -5.12
N LYS A 201 14.53 -4.18 -4.44
CA LYS A 201 14.00 -2.88 -4.83
C LYS A 201 15.03 -1.75 -4.72
N VAL A 202 15.93 -1.79 -3.73
CA VAL A 202 16.99 -0.77 -3.59
C VAL A 202 17.96 -0.78 -4.77
N VAL A 203 18.25 -1.95 -5.34
CA VAL A 203 19.19 -2.08 -6.47
C VAL A 203 18.52 -2.04 -7.84
N GLN A 204 17.23 -1.74 -7.90
CA GLN A 204 16.44 -1.73 -9.13
C GLN A 204 15.62 -0.44 -9.28
N GLU A 205 15.63 0.14 -10.48
CA GLU A 205 14.70 1.21 -10.83
C GLU A 205 13.29 0.64 -11.10
N GLY A 206 12.27 1.33 -10.58
CA GLY A 206 10.88 0.86 -10.63
C GLY A 206 10.61 -0.44 -9.85
N PHE A 207 9.47 -1.08 -10.12
CA PHE A 207 9.02 -2.30 -9.42
C PHE A 207 8.84 -3.52 -10.34
N SER A 208 8.98 -3.34 -11.66
CA SER A 208 8.74 -4.39 -12.64
C SER A 208 9.61 -5.62 -12.38
N GLY A 209 8.98 -6.80 -12.33
CA GLY A 209 9.67 -8.09 -12.21
C GLY A 209 10.21 -8.45 -10.81
N LEU A 210 10.03 -7.60 -9.79
CA LEU A 210 10.51 -7.87 -8.43
C LEU A 210 9.96 -9.17 -7.85
N GLY A 211 8.69 -9.49 -8.11
CA GLY A 211 8.06 -10.73 -7.64
C GLY A 211 8.74 -12.01 -8.19
N HIS A 212 9.26 -11.96 -9.41
CA HIS A 212 10.00 -13.08 -10.01
C HIS A 212 11.42 -13.20 -9.44
N LEU A 213 12.09 -12.06 -9.19
CA LEU A 213 13.45 -12.02 -8.66
C LEU A 213 13.52 -12.62 -7.25
N ILE A 214 12.60 -12.24 -6.36
CA ILE A 214 12.61 -12.73 -4.97
C ILE A 214 12.34 -14.24 -4.89
N ARG A 215 11.54 -14.80 -5.79
CA ARG A 215 11.23 -16.24 -5.85
C ARG A 215 12.41 -17.10 -6.27
N ARG A 216 13.26 -16.64 -7.19
CA ARG A 216 14.50 -17.37 -7.54
C ARG A 216 15.43 -17.57 -6.33
N ALA A 217 15.20 -16.80 -5.29
CA ALA A 217 16.01 -16.71 -4.10
C ALA A 217 15.43 -17.46 -2.89
N TYR A 218 14.20 -18.00 -2.97
CA TYR A 218 13.42 -18.55 -1.85
C TYR A 218 12.72 -19.87 -2.16
#